data_AF-A0ABC8J7J7-F1
#
_entry.id   AF-A0ABC8J7J7-F1
#
_cell.length_a   1.000
_cell.length_b   1.000
_cell.length_c   1.000
_cell.angle_alpha   90.00
_cell.angle_beta   90.00
_cell.angle_gamma   90.00
#
_symmetry.space_group_name_H-M   'P 1'
#
loop_
_entity.id
_entity.type
_entity.pdbx_description
1 polymer ?
#
loop_
_entity_poly.entity_id
_entity_poly.type
_entity_poly.pdbx_seq_one_letter_code
_entity_poly.pdbx_strand_id
1 'polypeptide(L)'
;MGNREQVAELISSLEKATLLSHQIGTAVERNQLLQISSSLRIAHHRLSTLLLSTVSSDNSVSSVDPMQLGEGEGEAAEDERDSAVEKVEEKMRECFIRNKRAKRPLSPSSAVMETSATGEERSSRDYYYGFDLDPNASKLRALDLIYQFHG
;
A
#
# COMPACT_ATOMS: atom_id res chain seq x y z
N MET A 1 3.04 -19.29 -32.48
CA MET A 1 2.70 -17.98 -33.09
C MET A 1 2.16 -16.97 -32.06
N GLY A 2 1.47 -17.37 -30.99
CA GLY A 2 0.80 -16.44 -30.06
C GLY A 2 1.68 -15.42 -29.30
N ASN A 3 2.93 -15.75 -28.96
CA ASN A 3 3.75 -14.83 -28.13
C ASN A 3 4.11 -13.52 -28.84
N ARG A 4 4.30 -13.54 -30.16
CA ARG A 4 4.67 -12.32 -30.91
C ARG A 4 3.50 -11.35 -31.04
N GLU A 5 2.30 -11.88 -31.24
CA GLU A 5 1.05 -11.12 -31.29
C GLU A 5 0.73 -10.54 -29.91
N GLN A 6 0.87 -11.33 -28.84
CA GLN A 6 0.71 -10.86 -27.46
C GLN A 6 1.68 -9.74 -27.10
N VAL A 7 2.95 -9.83 -27.52
CA VAL A 7 3.95 -8.77 -27.32
C VAL A 7 3.57 -7.50 -28.10
N ALA A 8 3.15 -7.62 -29.36
CA ALA A 8 2.73 -6.46 -30.16
C ALA A 8 1.49 -5.76 -29.57
N GLU A 9 0.55 -6.56 -29.07
CA GLU A 9 -0.64 -6.11 -28.36
C GLU A 9 -0.32 -5.45 -27.01
N LEU A 10 0.67 -5.95 -26.30
CA LEU A 10 1.19 -5.33 -25.08
C LEU A 10 1.79 -3.96 -25.39
N ILE A 11 2.69 -3.88 -26.37
CA ILE A 11 3.36 -2.63 -26.78
C ILE A 11 2.32 -1.57 -27.14
N SER A 12 1.36 -1.92 -28.01
CA SER A 12 0.27 -1.02 -28.41
C SER A 12 -0.57 -0.54 -27.22
N SER A 13 -0.86 -1.44 -26.27
CA SER A 13 -1.62 -1.08 -25.06
C SER A 13 -0.84 -0.17 -24.12
N LEU A 14 0.48 -0.36 -24.04
CA LEU A 14 1.37 0.43 -23.19
C LEU A 14 1.53 1.84 -23.76
N GLU A 15 1.79 1.97 -25.05
CA GLU A 15 1.87 3.27 -25.75
C GLU A 15 0.59 4.08 -25.58
N LYS A 16 -0.57 3.43 -25.75
CA LYS A 16 -1.88 4.06 -25.53
C LYS A 16 -2.04 4.51 -24.07
N ALA A 17 -1.70 3.66 -23.11
CA ALA A 17 -1.80 4.00 -21.70
C ALA A 17 -0.86 5.17 -21.32
N THR A 18 0.34 5.21 -21.91
CA THR A 18 1.30 6.31 -21.74
C THR A 18 0.78 7.60 -22.34
N LEU A 19 0.25 7.60 -23.56
CA LEU A 19 -0.34 8.81 -24.15
C LEU A 19 -1.49 9.36 -23.30
N LEU A 20 -2.34 8.46 -22.79
CA LEU A 20 -3.45 8.81 -21.92
C LEU A 20 -2.99 9.30 -20.54
N SER A 21 -1.90 8.76 -19.99
CA SER A 21 -1.39 9.18 -18.68
C SER A 21 -0.86 10.63 -18.68
N HIS A 22 -0.33 11.11 -19.80
CA HIS A 22 0.08 12.51 -19.96
C HIS A 22 -1.11 13.48 -19.82
N GLN A 23 -2.33 13.00 -20.08
CA GLN A 23 -3.54 13.80 -20.00
C GLN A 23 -4.14 13.81 -18.58
N ILE A 24 -3.57 13.08 -17.59
CA ILE A 24 -4.09 13.04 -16.21
C ILE A 24 -4.17 14.42 -15.57
N GLY A 25 -3.16 15.28 -15.80
CA GLY A 25 -3.14 16.64 -15.26
C GLY A 25 -4.08 17.61 -15.98
N THR A 26 -4.49 17.27 -17.22
CA THR A 26 -5.35 18.12 -18.06
C THR A 26 -6.79 17.58 -18.17
N ALA A 27 -7.06 16.38 -17.67
CA ALA A 27 -8.35 15.71 -17.73
C ALA A 27 -9.32 16.35 -16.74
N VAL A 28 -10.13 17.29 -17.23
CA VAL A 28 -11.18 17.97 -16.45
C VAL A 28 -12.40 17.05 -16.23
N GLU A 29 -12.57 16.03 -17.07
CA GLU A 29 -13.79 15.22 -17.12
C GLU A 29 -13.61 13.83 -16.50
N ARG A 30 -14.53 13.43 -15.61
CA ARG A 30 -14.50 12.15 -14.89
C ARG A 30 -14.44 10.93 -15.82
N ASN A 31 -15.07 11.00 -16.99
CA ASN A 31 -15.04 9.92 -17.99
C ASN A 31 -13.64 9.70 -18.55
N GLN A 32 -12.88 10.78 -18.80
CA GLN A 32 -11.52 10.71 -19.30
C GLN A 32 -10.61 10.04 -18.26
N LEU A 33 -10.75 10.39 -16.98
CA LEU A 33 -9.99 9.75 -15.89
C LEU A 33 -10.30 8.25 -15.78
N LEU A 34 -11.57 7.85 -15.93
CA LEU A 34 -11.97 6.44 -15.96
C LEU A 34 -11.35 5.70 -17.15
N GLN A 35 -11.31 6.33 -18.32
CA GLN A 35 -10.67 5.78 -19.53
C GLN A 35 -9.16 5.63 -19.37
N ILE A 36 -8.49 6.61 -18.75
CA ILE A 36 -7.06 6.53 -18.44
C ILE A 36 -6.80 5.37 -17.48
N SER A 37 -7.58 5.27 -16.39
CA SER A 37 -7.41 4.23 -15.38
C SER A 37 -7.65 2.82 -15.94
N SER A 38 -8.62 2.65 -16.83
CA SER A 38 -8.92 1.36 -17.46
C SER A 38 -7.82 0.96 -18.44
N SER A 39 -7.34 1.91 -19.26
CA SER A 39 -6.21 1.66 -20.17
C SER A 39 -4.95 1.24 -19.41
N LEU A 40 -4.64 1.89 -18.28
CA LEU A 40 -3.49 1.56 -17.46
C LEU A 40 -3.62 0.17 -16.83
N ARG A 41 -4.81 -0.17 -16.33
CA ARG A 41 -5.09 -1.49 -15.74
C ARG A 41 -4.99 -2.61 -16.76
N ILE A 42 -5.45 -2.37 -18.00
CA ILE A 42 -5.33 -3.33 -19.10
C ILE A 42 -3.86 -3.57 -19.44
N ALA A 43 -3.06 -2.50 -19.59
CA ALA A 43 -1.63 -2.63 -19.85
C ALA A 43 -0.91 -3.39 -18.72
N HIS A 44 -1.22 -3.09 -17.46
CA HIS A 44 -0.68 -3.81 -16.30
C HIS A 44 -1.05 -5.30 -16.34
N HIS A 45 -2.32 -5.64 -16.59
CA HIS A 45 -2.74 -7.03 -16.64
C HIS A 45 -2.02 -7.80 -17.75
N ARG A 46 -1.86 -7.19 -18.94
CA ARG A 46 -1.10 -7.77 -20.06
C ARG A 46 0.38 -8.01 -19.72
N LEU A 47 1.01 -7.08 -19.00
CA LEU A 47 2.37 -7.28 -18.48
C LEU A 47 2.42 -8.45 -17.50
N SER A 48 1.50 -8.50 -16.53
CA SER A 48 1.45 -9.58 -15.55
C SER A 48 1.26 -10.94 -16.21
N THR A 49 0.36 -11.06 -17.20
CA THR A 49 0.16 -12.32 -17.92
C THR A 49 1.38 -12.75 -18.73
N LEU A 50 2.08 -11.79 -19.35
CA LEU A 50 3.28 -12.08 -20.11
C LEU A 50 4.43 -12.52 -19.20
N LEU A 51 4.64 -11.81 -18.08
CA LEU A 51 5.63 -12.19 -17.09
C LEU A 51 5.35 -13.58 -16.53
N LEU A 52 4.09 -13.89 -16.20
CA LEU A 52 3.70 -15.23 -15.72
C LEU A 52 3.98 -16.31 -16.77
N SER A 53 3.73 -16.04 -18.05
CA SER A 53 4.08 -16.96 -19.14
C SER A 53 5.58 -17.15 -19.30
N THR A 54 6.40 -16.13 -19.03
CA THR A 54 7.87 -16.25 -19.12
C THR A 54 8.46 -17.10 -17.99
N VAL A 55 7.87 -17.08 -16.79
CA VAL A 55 8.32 -17.92 -15.66
C VAL A 55 8.01 -19.41 -15.89
N SER A 56 7.01 -19.73 -16.73
CA SER A 56 6.68 -21.13 -17.08
C SER A 56 7.50 -21.71 -18.24
N SER A 57 8.17 -20.88 -19.04
CA SER A 57 8.83 -21.36 -20.27
C SER A 57 10.30 -21.75 -20.06
N ASP A 58 11.02 -21.12 -19.14
CA ASP A 58 12.44 -21.36 -18.93
C ASP A 58 12.79 -21.47 -17.44
N ASN A 59 12.30 -22.52 -16.78
CA ASN A 59 13.06 -23.27 -15.78
C ASN A 59 12.20 -24.36 -15.15
N SER A 60 12.76 -25.57 -15.18
CA SER A 60 12.50 -26.61 -14.19
C SER A 60 12.91 -26.07 -12.82
N VAL A 61 12.04 -25.30 -12.16
CA VAL A 61 12.10 -25.04 -10.73
C VAL A 61 10.69 -25.04 -10.18
N SER A 62 10.36 -26.16 -9.52
CA SER A 62 9.32 -26.27 -8.51
C SER A 62 7.98 -25.60 -8.85
N SER A 63 7.07 -26.39 -9.41
CA SER A 63 5.63 -26.21 -9.20
C SER A 63 5.38 -26.13 -7.69
N VAL A 64 5.43 -24.93 -7.12
CA VAL A 64 4.88 -24.69 -5.78
C VAL A 64 3.39 -24.66 -5.99
N ASP A 65 2.80 -25.84 -5.86
CA ASP A 65 1.38 -26.07 -5.78
C ASP A 65 0.80 -25.15 -4.68
N PRO A 66 -0.29 -24.41 -4.93
CA PRO A 66 -0.88 -23.54 -3.93
C PRO A 66 -1.53 -24.41 -2.84
N MET A 67 -0.82 -24.52 -1.71
CA MET A 67 -1.23 -25.18 -0.47
C MET A 67 -1.64 -26.64 -0.62
N GLN A 68 -0.65 -27.53 -0.73
CA GLN A 68 -0.86 -28.92 -0.34
C GLN A 68 -1.11 -28.95 1.18
N LEU A 69 -2.37 -29.10 1.55
CA LEU A 69 -2.82 -29.36 2.91
C LEU A 69 -2.24 -30.72 3.32
N GLY A 70 -1.08 -30.70 3.97
CA GLY A 70 -0.53 -31.88 4.61
C GLY A 70 -1.45 -32.27 5.76
N GLU A 71 -2.30 -33.27 5.53
CA GLU A 71 -2.84 -34.09 6.62
C GLU A 71 -1.65 -34.83 7.25
N GLY A 72 -1.02 -34.17 8.22
CA GLY A 72 -0.09 -34.77 9.16
C GLY A 72 -0.80 -34.91 10.48
N GLU A 73 -1.00 -36.15 10.91
CA GLU A 73 -1.49 -36.50 12.25
C GLU A 73 -0.73 -35.72 13.34
N GLY A 74 -1.51 -35.21 14.30
CA GLY A 74 -1.24 -35.38 15.72
C GLY A 74 0.05 -34.80 16.30
N GLU A 75 -0.09 -33.61 16.87
CA GLU A 75 0.50 -33.21 18.17
C GLU A 75 2.03 -33.10 18.27
N ALA A 76 2.62 -32.04 17.68
CA ALA A 76 3.87 -31.42 18.17
C ALA A 76 4.25 -30.06 17.50
N ALA A 77 3.33 -29.37 16.80
CA ALA A 77 3.71 -28.28 15.87
C ALA A 77 3.27 -26.86 16.29
N GLU A 78 2.67 -26.68 17.46
CA GLU A 78 2.22 -25.36 17.93
C GLU A 78 3.34 -24.61 18.68
N ASP A 79 4.08 -25.30 19.55
CA ASP A 79 5.19 -24.72 20.33
C ASP A 79 6.33 -24.17 19.46
N GLU A 80 6.61 -24.79 18.31
CA GLU A 80 7.72 -24.37 17.45
C GLU A 80 7.39 -23.10 16.64
N ARG A 81 6.12 -22.89 16.29
CA ARG A 81 5.68 -21.65 15.62
C ARG A 81 5.64 -20.47 16.56
N ASP A 82 5.14 -20.66 17.78
CA ASP A 82 5.11 -19.61 18.79
C ASP A 82 6.53 -19.25 19.23
N SER A 83 7.42 -20.24 19.38
CA SER A 83 8.84 -20.02 19.59
C SER A 83 9.51 -19.24 18.44
N ALA A 84 9.10 -19.48 17.19
CA ALA A 84 9.64 -18.77 16.04
C ALA A 84 9.19 -17.29 16.01
N VAL A 85 7.92 -17.01 16.32
CA VAL A 85 7.39 -15.63 16.41
C VAL A 85 8.05 -14.88 17.57
N GLU A 86 8.18 -15.50 18.73
CA GLU A 86 8.83 -14.91 19.91
C GLU A 86 10.30 -14.58 19.63
N LYS A 87 11.04 -15.46 18.94
CA LYS A 87 12.42 -15.21 18.52
C LYS A 87 12.55 -14.05 17.52
N VAL A 88 11.57 -13.87 16.63
CA VAL A 88 11.55 -12.73 15.71
C VAL A 88 11.27 -11.44 16.47
N GLU A 89 10.30 -11.45 17.38
CA GLU A 89 9.96 -10.30 18.21
C GLU A 89 11.14 -9.87 19.07
N GLU A 90 11.82 -10.82 19.73
CA GLU A 90 13.03 -10.58 20.50
C GLU A 90 14.14 -9.95 19.66
N LYS A 91 14.38 -10.50 18.47
CA LYS A 91 15.39 -9.96 17.56
C LYS A 91 15.06 -8.56 17.05
N MET A 92 13.78 -8.21 16.92
CA MET A 92 13.35 -6.85 16.58
C MET A 92 13.54 -5.88 17.75
N ARG A 93 13.40 -6.32 19.01
CA ARG A 93 13.69 -5.51 20.20
C ARG A 93 15.16 -5.09 20.27
N GLU A 94 16.06 -5.91 19.70
CA GLU A 94 17.51 -5.66 19.71
C GLU A 94 18.02 -4.91 18.46
N CYS A 95 17.17 -4.65 17.47
CA CYS A 95 17.56 -4.01 16.21
C CYS A 95 17.72 -2.47 16.33
N PHE A 96 18.73 -2.02 17.08
CA PHE A 96 19.11 -0.62 17.13
C PHE A 96 19.97 -0.25 15.91
N ILE A 97 19.35 0.35 14.90
CA ILE A 97 20.06 0.89 13.73
C ILE A 97 20.94 2.06 14.17
N ARG A 98 22.21 1.78 14.49
CA ARG A 98 23.21 2.78 14.92
C ARG A 98 23.78 3.52 13.71
N ASN A 99 22.93 4.28 13.03
CA ASN A 99 23.35 5.11 11.91
C ASN A 99 23.98 6.42 12.45
N LYS A 100 25.29 6.61 12.23
CA LYS A 100 26.06 7.80 12.66
C LYS A 100 25.72 9.09 11.91
N ARG A 101 24.86 9.05 10.89
CA ARG A 101 24.37 10.25 10.22
C ARG A 101 23.44 10.98 11.18
N ALA A 102 23.63 12.29 11.37
CA ALA A 102 22.72 13.11 12.16
C ALA A 102 21.26 12.86 11.70
N LYS A 103 20.51 12.13 12.53
CA LYS A 103 19.11 11.82 12.25
C LYS A 103 18.32 13.11 12.48
N ARG A 104 17.44 13.43 11.53
CA ARG A 104 16.45 14.51 11.72
C ARG A 104 15.69 14.23 13.03
N PRO A 105 15.37 15.25 13.84
CA PRO A 105 14.58 15.03 15.05
C PRO A 105 13.29 14.33 14.66
N LEU A 106 12.99 13.23 15.36
CA LEU A 106 11.72 12.56 15.19
C LEU A 106 10.62 13.48 15.70
N SER A 107 9.53 13.59 14.95
CA SER A 107 8.36 14.32 15.40
C SER A 107 7.84 13.71 16.71
N PRO A 108 7.34 14.53 17.65
CA PRO A 108 6.76 14.02 18.89
C PRO A 108 5.57 13.10 18.58
N SER A 109 5.67 11.83 18.99
CA SER A 109 4.57 10.86 18.86
C SER A 109 3.70 10.93 20.11
N SER A 110 2.40 11.15 19.94
CA SER A 110 1.40 11.23 21.01
C SER A 110 1.18 9.84 21.64
N ALA A 111 1.93 9.52 22.70
CA ALA A 111 1.66 8.39 23.57
C ALA A 111 0.84 8.87 24.79
N VAL A 112 -0.48 8.93 24.62
CA VAL A 112 -1.42 8.78 25.75
C VAL A 112 -1.90 7.34 25.66
N MET A 113 -1.22 6.45 26.39
CA MET A 113 -1.76 5.14 26.72
C MET A 113 -1.82 5.12 28.25
N GLU A 114 -2.97 5.60 28.71
CA GLU A 114 -3.38 5.59 30.10
C GLU A 114 -3.57 4.15 30.54
N THR A 115 -2.97 3.83 31.68
CA THR A 115 -2.94 2.52 32.32
C THR A 115 -4.34 2.14 32.80
N SER A 116 -4.79 0.93 32.43
CA SER A 116 -5.66 0.03 33.22
C SER A 116 -6.83 0.64 34.01
N ALA A 117 -8.07 0.41 33.58
CA ALA A 117 -9.14 -0.21 34.39
C ALA A 117 -10.49 -0.16 33.65
N THR A 118 -11.12 -1.32 33.55
CA THR A 118 -12.57 -1.58 33.53
C THR A 118 -13.49 -0.37 33.74
N GLY A 119 -14.40 -0.14 32.79
CA GLY A 119 -15.49 0.83 32.94
C GLY A 119 -16.26 1.06 31.64
N GLU A 120 -17.20 0.17 31.41
CA GLU A 120 -18.46 0.26 30.65
C GLU A 120 -18.80 1.54 29.86
N GLU A 121 -19.50 1.26 28.75
CA GLU A 121 -20.50 2.10 28.10
C GLU A 121 -20.08 3.19 27.10
N ARG A 122 -20.36 2.84 25.83
CA ARG A 122 -21.19 3.60 24.87
C ARG A 122 -20.46 4.13 23.64
N SER A 123 -20.99 3.62 22.52
CA SER A 123 -21.20 4.37 21.29
C SER A 123 -19.95 4.69 20.47
N SER A 124 -19.45 3.62 19.85
CA SER A 124 -19.04 3.66 18.44
C SER A 124 -20.00 4.54 17.64
N ARG A 125 -19.46 5.52 16.89
CA ARG A 125 -20.12 6.46 15.94
C ARG A 125 -20.45 7.87 16.47
N ASP A 126 -19.44 8.72 16.72
CA ASP A 126 -19.56 10.17 16.40
C ASP A 126 -18.27 11.03 16.39
N TYR A 127 -17.09 10.48 16.09
CA TYR A 127 -15.83 11.27 16.02
C TYR A 127 -15.70 12.17 14.76
N TYR A 128 -16.80 12.67 14.18
CA TYR A 128 -16.75 13.48 12.95
C TYR A 128 -17.36 14.88 13.03
N TYR A 129 -17.93 15.29 14.15
CA TYR A 129 -18.44 16.66 14.34
C TYR A 129 -18.08 17.16 15.74
N GLY A 130 -17.06 18.01 15.86
CA GLY A 130 -16.74 18.57 17.17
C GLY A 130 -15.45 19.36 17.31
N PHE A 131 -14.70 19.61 16.23
CA PHE A 131 -13.85 20.80 16.24
C PHE A 131 -14.73 21.94 15.74
N ASP A 132 -15.21 22.77 16.66
CA ASP A 132 -15.78 24.09 16.35
C ASP A 132 -14.70 24.94 15.67
N LEU A 133 -14.44 24.63 14.40
CA LEU A 133 -13.67 25.44 13.50
C LEU A 133 -14.54 26.64 13.19
N ASP A 134 -14.42 27.69 14.02
CA ASP A 134 -14.93 29.00 13.66
C ASP A 134 -14.61 29.24 12.17
N PRO A 135 -15.63 29.41 11.31
CA PRO A 135 -15.43 29.58 9.88
C PRO A 135 -14.46 30.72 9.57
N ASN A 136 -14.44 31.77 10.41
CA ASN A 136 -13.52 32.88 10.27
C ASN A 136 -12.09 32.52 10.67
N ALA A 137 -11.88 31.82 11.79
CA ALA A 137 -10.57 31.31 12.16
C ALA A 137 -9.97 30.39 11.08
N SER A 138 -10.78 29.53 10.47
CA SER A 138 -10.36 28.66 9.37
C SER A 138 -9.97 29.46 8.12
N LYS A 139 -10.75 30.49 7.79
CA LYS A 139 -10.46 31.40 6.68
C LYS A 139 -9.17 32.20 6.91
N LEU A 140 -8.93 32.70 8.12
CA LEU A 140 -7.70 33.42 8.46
C LEU A 140 -6.47 32.51 8.35
N ARG A 141 -6.56 31.26 8.84
CA ARG A 141 -5.47 30.28 8.68
C ARG A 141 -5.22 29.95 7.21
N ALA A 142 -6.27 29.83 6.39
CA ALA A 142 -6.11 29.60 4.96
C ALA A 142 -5.40 30.78 4.26
N LEU A 143 -5.76 32.02 4.59
CA LEU A 143 -5.11 33.21 4.02
C LEU A 143 -3.64 33.34 4.43
N ASP A 144 -3.30 33.04 5.68
CA ASP A 144 -1.91 33.06 6.16
C ASP A 144 -1.03 32.04 5.42
N LEU A 145 -1.55 30.83 5.18
CA LEU A 145 -0.85 29.82 4.38
C LEU A 145 -0.63 30.29 2.94
N ILE A 146 -1.65 30.88 2.31
CA ILE A 146 -1.52 31.39 0.94
C ILE A 146 -0.44 32.48 0.89
N TYR A 147 -0.40 33.38 1.87
CA TYR A 147 0.63 34.41 1.92
C TYR A 147 2.04 33.84 2.12
N GLN A 148 2.23 32.85 3.01
CA GLN A 148 3.54 32.22 3.23
C GLN A 148 4.13 31.54 1.99
N PHE A 149 3.29 30.93 1.14
CA PHE A 149 3.75 30.14 0.01
C PHE A 149 3.64 30.86 -1.34
N HIS A 150 2.84 31.93 -1.44
CA HIS A 150 2.49 32.59 -2.70
C HIS A 150 2.44 34.13 -2.64
N GLY A 151 2.72 34.74 -1.48
CA GLY A 151 2.73 36.19 -1.25
C GLY A 151 4.08 36.85 -1.49
#